data_AF-A0A7S4F070-F1
#
_entry.id   AF-A0A7S4F070-F1
#
_cell.length_a   1.000
_cell.length_b   1.000
_cell.length_c   1.000
_cell.angle_alpha   90.00
_cell.angle_beta   90.00
_cell.angle_gamma   90.00
#
_symmetry.space_group_name_H-M   'P 1'
#
loop_
_entity.id
_entity.type
_entity.pdbx_description
1 polymer ?
#
loop_
_entity_poly.entity_id
_entity_poly.type
_entity_poly.pdbx_seq_one_letter_code
_entity_poly.pdbx_strand_id
1 'polypeptide(L)'
;MGSSIVVICFLAAQFVHGKDSLEDAWRRDHLDDGRPYWWRPTASGMEPEISLEKPSDAWNLGRLDNGSPYLWRRSASGNPNQPELQLWEESFLDDGKRYWWRLDENGSPDVSLVDPHQHAEPDGLLTAWSSSAENCVS
;
A
#
# COMPACT_ATOMS: atom_id res chain seq x y z
N MET A 1 23.66 26.17 12.92
CA MET A 1 24.10 24.77 12.91
C MET A 1 23.43 24.11 14.09
N GLY A 2 22.35 23.34 13.98
CA GLY A 2 21.85 22.50 12.90
C GLY A 2 21.48 21.18 13.55
N SER A 3 20.19 20.82 13.49
CA SER A 3 19.60 19.47 13.56
C SER A 3 18.24 19.53 14.24
N SER A 4 17.21 19.75 13.42
CA SER A 4 15.83 19.41 13.76
C SER A 4 15.70 17.90 13.59
N ILE A 5 15.60 17.17 14.70
CA ILE A 5 15.28 15.74 14.69
C ILE A 5 13.77 15.65 14.46
N VAL A 6 13.37 15.20 13.26
CA VAL A 6 11.97 14.85 12.98
C VAL A 6 11.70 13.52 13.66
N VAL A 7 11.04 13.56 14.81
CA VAL A 7 10.58 12.38 15.53
C VAL A 7 9.30 11.89 14.85
N ILE A 8 9.42 10.89 13.98
CA ILE A 8 8.25 10.19 13.42
C ILE A 8 7.79 9.17 14.47
N CYS A 9 6.72 9.51 15.19
CA CYS A 9 6.06 8.62 16.14
C CYS A 9 5.39 7.44 15.41
N PHE A 10 6.02 6.28 15.43
CA PHE A 10 5.37 5.02 15.05
C PHE A 10 4.50 4.51 16.21
N LEU A 11 3.18 4.64 16.08
CA LEU A 11 2.23 3.88 16.88
C LEU A 11 2.21 2.44 16.35
N ALA A 12 2.78 1.52 17.13
CA ALA A 12 2.73 0.09 16.88
C ALA A 12 1.30 -0.44 17.12
N ALA A 13 0.58 -0.73 16.04
CA ALA A 13 -0.56 -1.65 16.09
C ALA A 13 -0.01 -3.07 16.00
N GLN A 14 -0.09 -3.82 17.10
CA GLN A 14 0.28 -5.23 17.16
C GLN A 14 -0.92 -6.08 16.74
N PHE A 15 -0.89 -6.75 15.58
CA PHE A 15 -1.89 -7.78 15.24
C PHE A 15 -1.27 -8.97 14.48
N VAL A 16 -1.11 -10.06 15.22
CA VAL A 16 -1.21 -11.50 14.87
C VAL A 16 -0.92 -11.92 13.41
N HIS A 17 0.32 -12.37 13.19
CA HIS A 17 0.79 -13.50 12.37
C HIS A 17 -0.18 -14.09 11.32
N GLY A 18 -0.34 -13.40 10.20
CA GLY A 18 -0.54 -14.00 8.88
C GLY A 18 0.74 -13.76 8.08
N LYS A 19 1.37 -14.81 7.54
CA LYS A 19 2.68 -14.73 6.89
C LYS A 19 2.68 -13.94 5.55
N ASP A 20 1.51 -13.41 5.16
CA ASP A 20 1.25 -12.56 3.99
C ASP A 20 0.48 -11.28 4.36
N SER A 21 0.66 -10.84 5.62
CA SER A 21 0.09 -9.59 6.11
C SER A 21 0.82 -8.41 5.46
N LEU A 22 0.13 -7.29 5.26
CA LEU A 22 0.68 -6.01 4.76
C LEU A 22 1.85 -5.44 5.59
N GLU A 23 2.27 -6.18 6.63
CA GLU A 23 3.41 -5.90 7.49
C GLU A 23 4.71 -5.84 6.68
N ASP A 24 5.03 -6.85 5.86
CA ASP A 24 6.25 -6.90 5.04
C ASP A 24 6.09 -6.26 3.63
N ALA A 25 4.94 -5.63 3.37
CA ALA A 25 4.65 -5.03 2.09
C ALA A 25 5.37 -3.69 1.88
N TRP A 26 5.83 -3.44 0.65
CA TRP A 26 6.29 -2.13 0.23
C TRP A 26 5.16 -1.11 0.30
N ARG A 27 5.48 0.04 0.90
CA ARG A 27 4.62 1.21 1.02
C ARG A 27 5.23 2.35 0.23
N ARG A 28 4.41 3.02 -0.57
CA ARG A 28 4.82 4.25 -1.27
C ARG A 28 4.55 5.46 -0.39
N ASP A 29 5.51 6.39 -0.40
CA ASP A 29 5.39 7.71 0.21
C ASP A 29 6.15 8.74 -0.65
N HIS A 30 6.22 10.00 -0.21
CA HIS A 30 6.91 11.08 -0.92
C HIS A 30 7.92 11.80 -0.01
N LEU A 31 9.07 12.15 -0.58
CA LEU A 31 10.03 13.04 0.04
C LEU A 31 9.49 14.48 0.05
N ASP A 32 10.14 15.37 0.82
CA ASP A 32 9.78 16.80 0.89
C ASP A 32 9.82 17.51 -0.48
N ASP A 33 10.62 17.00 -1.41
CA ASP A 33 10.71 17.51 -2.79
C ASP A 33 9.67 16.91 -3.74
N GLY A 34 8.75 16.08 -3.23
CA GLY A 34 7.67 15.44 -3.98
C GLY A 34 8.09 14.19 -4.74
N ARG A 35 9.36 13.76 -4.70
CA ARG A 35 9.77 12.50 -5.33
C ARG A 35 9.21 11.31 -4.54
N PRO A 36 8.66 10.29 -5.23
CA PRO A 36 8.21 9.09 -4.55
C PRO A 36 9.39 8.29 -4.01
N TYR A 37 9.17 7.60 -2.90
CA TYR A 37 10.05 6.53 -2.42
C TYR A 37 9.20 5.37 -1.91
N TRP A 38 9.82 4.19 -1.84
CA TRP A 38 9.22 2.99 -1.32
C TRP A 38 9.94 2.57 -0.06
N TRP A 39 9.19 2.15 0.94
CA TRP A 39 9.74 1.62 2.17
C TRP A 39 8.96 0.40 2.64
N ARG A 40 9.64 -0.56 3.25
CA ARG A 40 9.01 -1.64 4.00
C ARG A 40 9.73 -1.84 5.33
N PRO A 41 9.02 -2.22 6.40
CA PRO A 41 9.69 -2.56 7.63
C PRO A 41 10.50 -3.84 7.41
N THR A 42 11.61 -3.94 8.10
CA THR A 42 12.41 -5.15 8.19
C THR A 42 12.12 -5.81 9.54
N ALA A 43 12.47 -7.10 9.67
CA ALA A 43 12.21 -7.87 10.88
C ALA A 43 12.65 -7.12 12.16
N SER A 44 11.83 -7.24 13.20
CA SER A 44 11.82 -6.48 14.46
C SER A 44 13.16 -5.87 14.88
N GLY A 45 13.32 -4.57 14.63
CA GLY A 45 14.39 -3.73 15.19
C GLY A 45 15.47 -3.30 14.20
N MET A 46 15.38 -3.71 12.94
CA MET A 46 16.25 -3.20 11.88
C MET A 46 15.68 -1.93 11.23
N GLU A 47 16.55 -1.16 10.60
CA GLU A 47 16.15 0.00 9.79
C GLU A 47 15.23 -0.46 8.64
N PRO A 48 14.21 0.34 8.27
CA PRO A 48 13.35 0.01 7.15
C PRO A 48 14.18 -0.11 5.87
N GLU A 49 13.78 -1.03 4.99
CA GLU A 49 14.33 -1.08 3.65
C GLU A 49 13.72 0.06 2.85
N ILE A 50 14.57 0.85 2.18
CA ILE A 50 14.16 2.03 1.41
C ILE A 50 14.66 1.88 -0.03
N SER A 51 13.79 2.17 -0.99
CA SER A 51 14.12 2.23 -2.41
C SER A 51 13.60 3.54 -3.03
N LEU A 52 14.42 4.18 -3.85
CA LEU A 52 14.01 5.33 -4.66
C LEU A 52 13.38 4.93 -6.00
N GLU A 53 13.51 3.65 -6.37
CA GLU A 53 12.88 3.06 -7.54
C GLU A 53 11.79 2.08 -7.10
N LYS A 54 10.72 1.95 -7.89
CA LYS A 54 9.62 1.04 -7.58
C LYS A 54 10.13 -0.41 -7.50
N PRO A 55 10.01 -1.07 -6.34
CA PRO A 55 10.36 -2.48 -6.20
C PRO A 55 9.46 -3.36 -7.08
N SER A 56 10.03 -4.43 -7.65
CA SER A 56 9.30 -5.32 -8.57
C SER A 56 8.21 -6.15 -7.90
N ASP A 57 8.31 -6.33 -6.59
CA ASP A 57 7.37 -7.01 -5.69
C ASP A 57 6.44 -6.03 -4.94
N ALA A 58 6.47 -4.73 -5.28
CA ALA A 58 5.52 -3.76 -4.72
C ALA A 58 4.09 -3.99 -5.25
N TRP A 59 3.10 -3.74 -4.39
CA TRP A 59 1.70 -3.82 -4.77
C TRP A 59 1.29 -2.73 -5.77
N ASN A 60 0.52 -3.14 -6.75
CA ASN A 60 -0.10 -2.30 -7.76
C ASN A 60 -1.61 -2.29 -7.53
N LEU A 61 -2.23 -1.16 -7.85
CA LEU A 61 -3.67 -0.95 -7.77
C LEU A 61 -4.26 -1.03 -9.19
N GLY A 62 -5.05 -2.07 -9.43
CA GLY A 62 -5.88 -2.22 -10.61
C GLY A 62 -7.34 -1.85 -10.34
N ARG A 63 -8.14 -1.82 -11.41
CA ARG A 63 -9.60 -1.71 -11.33
C ARG A 63 -10.25 -2.77 -12.19
N LEU A 64 -11.25 -3.44 -11.62
CA LEU A 64 -12.14 -4.33 -12.36
C LEU A 64 -13.09 -3.52 -13.25
N ASP A 65 -13.76 -4.18 -14.19
CA ASP A 65 -14.71 -3.53 -15.11
C ASP A 65 -15.88 -2.83 -14.40
N ASN A 66 -16.25 -3.32 -13.21
CA ASN A 66 -17.26 -2.71 -12.35
C ASN A 66 -16.73 -1.51 -11.53
N GLY A 67 -15.47 -1.13 -11.71
CA GLY A 67 -14.79 -0.03 -11.01
C GLY A 67 -14.18 -0.40 -9.66
N SER A 68 -14.42 -1.61 -9.15
CA SER A 68 -13.88 -2.08 -7.87
C SER A 68 -12.34 -2.15 -7.92
N PRO A 69 -11.64 -1.62 -6.92
CA PRO A 69 -10.20 -1.72 -6.84
C PRO A 69 -9.76 -3.15 -6.53
N TYR A 70 -8.57 -3.52 -7.01
CA TYR A 70 -7.89 -4.74 -6.60
C TYR A 70 -6.40 -4.52 -6.50
N LEU A 71 -5.74 -5.28 -5.63
CA LEU A 71 -4.29 -5.25 -5.51
C LEU A 71 -3.66 -6.41 -6.26
N TRP A 72 -2.56 -6.16 -6.94
CA TRP A 72 -1.77 -7.20 -7.58
C TRP A 72 -0.27 -6.95 -7.49
N ARG A 73 0.53 -8.01 -7.38
CA ARG A 73 2.00 -7.94 -7.49
C ARG A 73 2.53 -9.17 -8.20
N ARG A 74 3.76 -9.09 -8.72
CA ARG A 74 4.49 -10.30 -9.09
C ARG A 74 4.81 -11.07 -7.81
N SER A 75 4.68 -12.40 -7.84
CA SER A 75 4.93 -13.18 -6.64
C SER A 75 6.33 -12.90 -6.09
N ALA A 76 6.42 -12.76 -4.77
CA ALA A 76 7.69 -12.57 -4.06
C ALA A 76 8.63 -13.77 -4.27
N SER A 77 8.09 -14.94 -4.61
CA SER A 77 8.86 -16.14 -5.01
C SER A 77 9.54 -16.03 -6.38
N GLY A 78 9.29 -14.94 -7.12
CA GLY A 78 9.91 -14.66 -8.41
C GLY A 78 9.33 -15.45 -9.59
N ASN A 79 8.25 -16.21 -9.40
CA ASN A 79 7.55 -16.87 -10.51
C ASN A 79 6.65 -15.86 -11.24
N PRO A 80 7.01 -15.40 -12.45
CA PRO A 80 6.24 -14.38 -13.16
C PRO A 80 4.88 -14.89 -13.65
N ASN A 81 4.66 -16.21 -13.66
CA ASN A 81 3.41 -16.83 -14.12
C ASN A 81 2.33 -16.93 -13.03
N GLN A 82 2.63 -16.49 -11.81
CA GLN A 82 1.71 -16.52 -10.68
C GLN A 82 1.70 -15.14 -10.01
N PRO A 83 0.96 -14.16 -10.56
CA PRO A 83 0.72 -12.92 -9.86
C PRO A 83 -0.10 -13.17 -8.60
N GLU A 84 0.23 -12.49 -7.52
CA GLU A 84 -0.58 -12.49 -6.31
C GLU A 84 -1.66 -11.43 -6.46
N LEU A 85 -2.91 -11.76 -6.11
CA LEU A 85 -4.08 -10.91 -6.21
C LEU A 85 -4.72 -10.76 -4.84
N GLN A 86 -5.14 -9.55 -4.46
CA GLN A 86 -5.96 -9.32 -3.28
C GLN A 86 -7.21 -8.52 -3.67
N LEU A 87 -8.37 -9.03 -3.26
CA LEU A 87 -9.66 -8.38 -3.37
C LEU A 87 -10.12 -8.04 -1.96
N TRP A 88 -10.07 -6.76 -1.62
CA TRP A 88 -10.50 -6.26 -0.33
C TRP A 88 -11.88 -5.61 -0.45
N GLU A 89 -12.78 -5.98 0.46
CA GLU A 89 -14.10 -5.41 0.58
C GLU A 89 -14.15 -4.42 1.75
N GLU A 90 -14.76 -3.26 1.52
CA GLU A 90 -15.01 -2.25 2.56
C GLU A 90 -16.27 -2.61 3.35
N SER A 91 -16.23 -2.41 4.66
CA SER A 91 -17.37 -2.51 5.56
C SER A 91 -17.21 -1.56 6.76
N PHE A 92 -18.22 -1.53 7.63
CA PHE A 92 -18.30 -0.61 8.77
C PHE A 92 -18.56 -1.37 10.07
N LEU A 93 -17.84 -1.01 11.11
CA LEU A 93 -18.13 -1.43 12.49
C LEU A 93 -19.38 -0.70 13.00
N ASP A 94 -19.97 -1.19 14.09
CA ASP A 94 -21.15 -0.58 14.72
C ASP A 94 -20.93 0.88 15.16
N ASP A 95 -19.67 1.26 15.42
CA ASP A 95 -19.29 2.64 15.76
C ASP A 95 -19.06 3.54 14.53
N GLY A 96 -19.32 3.03 13.33
CA GLY A 96 -19.18 3.73 12.05
C GLY A 96 -17.74 3.77 11.52
N LYS A 97 -16.77 3.12 12.18
CA LYS A 97 -15.40 3.03 11.64
C LYS A 97 -15.35 2.08 10.46
N ARG A 98 -14.63 2.50 9.43
CA ARG A 98 -14.35 1.66 8.26
C ARG A 98 -13.35 0.58 8.60
N TYR A 99 -13.56 -0.59 8.02
CA TYR A 99 -12.59 -1.67 7.96
C TYR A 99 -12.63 -2.33 6.58
N TRP A 100 -11.56 -3.01 6.24
CA TRP A 100 -11.42 -3.78 5.02
C TRP A 100 -11.25 -5.24 5.39
N TRP A 101 -11.85 -6.12 4.62
CA TRP A 101 -11.69 -7.55 4.81
C TRP A 101 -11.54 -8.29 3.49
N ARG A 102 -10.92 -9.47 3.54
CA ARG A 102 -10.80 -10.40 2.42
C ARG A 102 -10.79 -11.83 2.95
N LEU A 103 -10.86 -12.80 2.05
CA LEU A 103 -10.51 -14.18 2.36
C LEU A 103 -9.08 -14.46 1.87
N ASP A 104 -8.27 -15.08 2.72
CA ASP A 104 -6.95 -15.58 2.33
C ASP A 104 -7.06 -16.84 1.45
N GLU A 105 -5.91 -17.41 1.06
CA GLU A 105 -5.84 -18.62 0.23
C GLU A 105 -6.51 -19.84 0.89
N ASN A 106 -6.70 -19.82 2.22
CA ASN A 106 -7.34 -20.88 2.98
C ASN A 106 -8.83 -20.60 3.24
N GLY A 107 -9.38 -19.52 2.70
CA GLY A 107 -10.75 -19.09 2.98
C GLY A 107 -10.94 -18.52 4.40
N SER A 108 -9.87 -18.17 5.09
CA SER A 108 -9.92 -17.52 6.41
C SER A 108 -10.02 -16.00 6.24
N PRO A 109 -10.81 -15.31 7.07
CA PRO A 109 -10.93 -13.87 6.99
C PRO A 109 -9.64 -13.18 7.43
N ASP A 110 -9.16 -12.25 6.60
CA ASP A 110 -8.11 -11.29 6.92
C ASP A 110 -8.75 -9.89 6.97
N VAL A 111 -8.41 -9.11 7.99
CA VAL A 111 -9.09 -7.85 8.34
C VAL A 111 -8.07 -6.75 8.60
N SER A 112 -8.27 -5.58 7.99
CA SER A 112 -7.46 -4.40 8.17
C SER A 112 -8.32 -3.21 8.59
N LEU A 113 -7.84 -2.42 9.56
CA LEU A 113 -8.42 -1.11 9.91
C LEU A 113 -7.84 0.04 9.07
N VAL A 114 -6.91 -0.27 8.18
CA VAL A 114 -6.22 0.67 7.31
C VAL A 114 -6.57 0.32 5.87
N ASP A 115 -6.83 1.33 5.03
CA ASP A 115 -7.16 1.10 3.62
C ASP A 115 -5.98 0.40 2.92
N PRO A 116 -6.15 -0.86 2.48
CA PRO A 116 -5.07 -1.63 1.87
C PRO A 116 -4.62 -1.03 0.53
N HIS A 117 -5.45 -0.19 -0.10
CA HIS A 117 -5.15 0.41 -1.41
C HIS A 117 -4.31 1.68 -1.32
N GLN A 118 -4.19 2.31 -0.14
CA GLN A 118 -3.63 3.65 0.00
C GLN A 118 -2.14 3.77 -0.41
N HIS A 119 -1.41 2.66 -0.36
CA HIS A 119 0.03 2.62 -0.66
C HIS A 119 0.35 2.00 -2.03
N ALA A 120 -0.66 1.47 -2.72
CA ALA A 120 -0.46 0.80 -4.00
C ALA A 120 -0.39 1.82 -5.13
N GLU A 121 0.46 1.54 -6.12
CA GLU A 121 0.57 2.44 -7.27
C GLU A 121 -0.58 2.19 -8.24
N PRO A 122 -1.35 3.23 -8.64
CA PRO A 122 -2.35 3.07 -9.69
C PRO A 122 -1.68 2.54 -10.95
N ASP A 123 -2.31 1.55 -11.58
CA ASP A 123 -1.84 1.03 -12.85
C ASP A 123 -1.68 2.18 -13.84
N GLY A 124 -0.53 2.20 -14.51
CA GLY A 124 0.10 3.37 -15.14
C GLY A 124 -0.58 3.87 -16.41
N LEU A 125 -1.89 4.11 -16.39
CA LEU A 125 -2.62 4.65 -17.53
C LEU A 125 -3.52 5.87 -17.26
N LEU A 126 -3.72 6.34 -16.02
CA LEU A 126 -4.65 7.48 -15.79
C LEU A 126 -4.22 8.59 -14.81
N THR A 127 -3.04 8.55 -14.18
CA THR A 127 -2.70 9.53 -13.12
C THR A 127 -1.64 10.57 -13.52
N ALA A 128 -1.42 10.80 -14.81
CA ALA A 128 -0.45 11.82 -15.26
C ALA A 128 -1.09 13.21 -15.56
N TRP A 129 -2.42 13.37 -15.58
CA TRP A 129 -3.05 14.58 -16.17
C TRP A 129 -4.09 15.30 -15.30
N SER A 130 -4.32 14.90 -14.04
CA SER A 130 -5.33 15.58 -13.21
C SER A 130 -4.85 16.85 -12.49
N SER A 131 -3.55 17.17 -12.52
CA SER A 131 -3.01 18.35 -11.82
C SER A 131 -2.77 19.59 -12.71
N SER A 132 -3.13 19.55 -14.00
CA SER A 132 -2.92 20.68 -14.93
C SER A 132 -4.20 21.40 -15.39
N ALA A 133 -5.38 21.06 -14.88
CA ALA A 133 -6.65 21.61 -15.39
C ALA A 133 -7.21 22.82 -14.61
N GLU A 134 -6.59 23.27 -13.53
CA GLU A 134 -7.15 24.35 -12.69
C GLU A 134 -6.48 25.73 -12.84
N ASN A 135 -5.74 26.00 -13.92
CA ASN A 135 -5.05 27.30 -14.06
C ASN A 135 -5.09 27.94 -15.45
N CYS A 136 -6.20 27.79 -16.17
CA CYS A 136 -6.47 28.59 -17.39
C CYS A 136 -7.86 29.27 -17.31
N VAL A 137 -8.04 30.17 -16.34
CA VAL A 137 -9.01 31.27 -16.46
C VAL A 137 -8.35 32.53 -15.91
N SER A 138 -7.84 33.38 -16.81
CA SER A 138 -7.81 34.84 -16.69
C SER A 138 -7.59 35.44 -18.08
#